data_AF-A0A5P9GSU2-F1
#
_entry.id   AF-A0A5P9GSU2-F1
#
_cell.length_a   1.000
_cell.length_b   1.000
_cell.length_c   1.000
_cell.angle_alpha   90.00
_cell.angle_beta   90.00
_cell.angle_gamma   90.00
#
_symmetry.space_group_name_H-M   'P 1'
#
loop_
_entity.id
_entity.type
_entity.pdbx_description
1 polymer ?
#
loop_
_entity_poly.entity_id
_entity_poly.type
_entity_poly.pdbx_seq_one_letter_code
_entity_poly.pdbx_strand_id
1 'polypeptide(L)'
;MPPMTKPLIAAAVIGALPAAPASAREIDRAEIAEDFAEGVASERKVYCSDTSVMTLADGTEYRACVNWRAQVRTRLVRVYAALDGPEEDADANIDKARDCFDIAVASQNDPYRKTFDQDAFLAGARQHFAACAANTALQKPDQYRLKVYDRGVWLGGS
;
A
#
# COMPACT_ATOMS: atom_id res chain seq x y z
N MET A 1 36.45 -45.17 54.35
CA MET A 1 35.26 -44.72 53.61
C MET A 1 35.43 -43.24 53.26
N PRO A 2 35.80 -42.89 52.02
CA PRO A 2 35.69 -41.52 51.51
C PRO A 2 34.32 -41.31 50.82
N PRO A 3 33.81 -40.07 50.75
CA PRO A 3 32.50 -39.78 50.20
C PRO A 3 32.49 -39.80 48.66
N MET A 4 31.39 -40.31 48.10
CA MET A 4 31.07 -40.34 46.68
C MET A 4 30.87 -38.93 46.11
N THR A 5 31.69 -38.54 45.13
CA THR A 5 31.49 -37.39 44.27
C THR A 5 30.44 -37.72 43.20
N LYS A 6 29.29 -37.04 43.21
CA LYS A 6 28.29 -37.14 42.12
C LYS A 6 28.73 -36.30 40.92
N PRO A 7 28.72 -36.83 39.68
CA PRO A 7 28.89 -36.00 38.50
C PRO A 7 27.61 -35.20 38.23
N LEU A 8 27.75 -33.88 38.10
CA LEU A 8 26.70 -32.98 37.64
C LEU A 8 26.60 -33.14 36.12
N ILE A 9 25.51 -33.75 35.63
CA ILE A 9 25.21 -33.85 34.20
C ILE A 9 24.74 -32.46 33.74
N ALA A 10 25.59 -31.74 33.00
CA ALA A 10 25.21 -30.51 32.32
C ALA A 10 24.37 -30.88 31.08
N ALA A 11 23.05 -30.77 31.21
CA ALA A 11 22.14 -30.85 30.08
C ALA A 11 22.33 -29.60 29.20
N ALA A 12 22.99 -29.77 28.06
CA ALA A 12 23.04 -28.76 27.01
C ALA A 12 21.63 -28.60 26.42
N VAL A 13 20.92 -27.56 26.86
CA VAL A 13 19.69 -27.09 26.23
C VAL A 13 20.09 -26.52 24.87
N ILE A 14 19.86 -27.30 23.81
CA ILE A 14 19.89 -26.82 22.43
C ILE A 14 18.72 -25.84 22.31
N GLY A 15 19.01 -24.55 22.50
CA GLY A 15 18.08 -23.48 22.19
C GLY A 15 17.83 -23.48 20.70
N ALA A 16 16.62 -23.87 20.29
CA ALA A 16 16.13 -23.60 18.96
C ALA A 16 16.19 -22.09 18.73
N LEU A 17 17.09 -21.63 17.85
CA LEU A 17 17.02 -20.26 17.35
C LEU A 17 15.66 -20.09 16.68
N PRO A 18 14.85 -19.09 17.06
CA PRO A 18 13.71 -18.71 16.24
C PRO A 18 14.27 -18.25 14.89
N ALA A 19 13.91 -18.95 13.82
CA ALA A 19 14.14 -18.48 12.47
C ALA A 19 13.55 -17.08 12.37
N ALA A 20 14.39 -16.07 12.15
CA ALA A 20 13.91 -14.74 11.81
C ALA A 20 12.95 -14.89 10.61
N PRO A 21 11.78 -14.24 10.63
CA PRO A 21 10.91 -14.28 9.46
C PRO A 21 11.73 -13.77 8.28
N ALA A 22 11.81 -14.56 7.21
CA ALA A 22 12.37 -14.10 5.95
C ALA A 22 11.70 -12.76 5.62
N SER A 23 12.46 -11.66 5.60
CA SER A 23 11.88 -10.35 5.37
C SER A 23 11.25 -10.39 3.98
N ALA A 24 9.93 -10.27 3.89
CA ALA A 24 9.27 -10.30 2.61
C ALA A 24 9.38 -8.90 1.98
N ARG A 25 9.91 -8.82 0.75
CA ARG A 25 10.00 -7.56 0.00
C ARG A 25 8.80 -7.42 -0.92
N GLU A 26 8.36 -6.19 -1.14
CA GLU A 26 7.34 -5.92 -2.16
C GLU A 26 7.97 -6.14 -3.55
N ILE A 27 7.37 -7.03 -4.33
CA ILE A 27 7.79 -7.41 -5.67
C ILE A 27 6.99 -6.65 -6.72
N ASP A 28 5.70 -6.47 -6.44
CA ASP A 28 4.76 -5.78 -7.34
C ASP A 28 3.60 -5.13 -6.58
N ARG A 29 2.96 -4.16 -7.23
CA ARG A 29 1.81 -3.40 -6.73
C ARG A 29 0.89 -3.00 -7.88
N ALA A 30 -0.41 -3.22 -7.68
CA ALA A 30 -1.48 -2.73 -8.55
C ALA A 30 -2.47 -1.86 -7.78
N GLU A 31 -2.91 -0.76 -8.38
CA GLU A 31 -4.05 0.00 -7.88
C GLU A 31 -5.33 -0.77 -8.18
N ILE A 32 -6.11 -1.06 -7.14
CA ILE A 32 -7.29 -1.92 -7.26
C ILE A 32 -8.58 -1.18 -6.94
N ALA A 33 -8.54 -0.06 -6.23
CA ALA A 33 -9.70 0.83 -6.03
C ALA A 33 -9.28 2.27 -5.73
N GLU A 34 -10.20 3.21 -5.99
CA GLU A 34 -10.08 4.61 -5.63
C GLU A 34 -11.45 5.09 -5.14
N ASP A 35 -11.47 5.74 -3.97
CA ASP A 35 -12.66 6.31 -3.36
C ASP A 35 -12.36 7.71 -2.80
N PHE A 36 -13.40 8.52 -2.60
CA PHE A 36 -13.28 9.75 -1.82
C PHE A 36 -13.14 9.41 -0.34
N ALA A 37 -12.26 10.12 0.38
CA ALA A 37 -12.10 9.91 1.82
C ALA A 37 -13.40 10.29 2.55
N GLU A 38 -14.08 9.29 3.14
CA GLU A 38 -15.32 9.50 3.86
C GLU A 38 -15.12 10.43 5.07
N GLY A 39 -16.07 11.36 5.28
CA GLY A 39 -16.03 12.29 6.40
C GLY A 39 -14.94 13.37 6.32
N VAL A 40 -14.15 13.42 5.24
CA VAL A 40 -13.11 14.44 5.04
C VAL A 40 -13.65 15.52 4.09
N ALA A 41 -13.90 16.70 4.63
CA ALA A 41 -14.31 17.85 3.82
C ALA A 41 -13.20 18.25 2.83
N SER A 42 -13.59 18.67 1.62
CA SER A 42 -12.65 19.25 0.65
C SER A 42 -11.97 20.50 1.23
N GLU A 43 -10.66 20.63 1.01
CA GLU A 43 -9.94 21.86 1.32
C GLU A 43 -10.26 22.91 0.26
N ARG A 44 -10.80 24.06 0.69
CA ARG A 44 -10.96 25.23 -0.17
C ARG A 44 -10.04 26.34 0.31
N LYS A 45 -9.14 26.79 -0.55
CA LYS A 45 -8.31 27.98 -0.31
C LYS A 45 -8.64 29.04 -1.34
N VAL A 46 -8.95 30.25 -0.87
CA VAL A 46 -9.11 31.43 -1.71
C VAL A 46 -7.96 32.37 -1.36
N TYR A 47 -7.18 32.76 -2.35
CA TYR A 47 -6.07 33.68 -2.15
C TYR A 47 -6.01 34.71 -3.28
N CYS A 48 -5.33 35.81 -2.98
CA CYS A 48 -5.07 36.86 -3.94
C CYS A 48 -3.76 36.55 -4.69
N SER A 49 -3.83 36.43 -6.02
CA SER A 49 -2.65 36.32 -6.89
C SER A 49 -1.98 37.67 -7.08
N ASP A 50 -2.78 38.71 -7.33
CA ASP A 50 -2.28 40.05 -7.66
C ASP A 50 -3.06 41.12 -6.91
N THR A 51 -2.33 42.09 -6.34
CA THR A 51 -2.91 43.25 -5.65
C THR A 51 -2.61 44.54 -6.41
N SER A 52 -3.55 45.47 -6.40
CA SER A 52 -3.38 46.83 -6.91
C SER A 52 -3.72 47.84 -5.82
N VAL A 53 -3.04 48.99 -5.83
CA VAL A 53 -3.37 50.11 -4.94
C VAL A 53 -4.37 51.00 -5.66
N MET A 54 -5.47 51.31 -4.98
CA MET A 54 -6.50 52.22 -5.46
C MET A 54 -6.66 53.35 -4.46
N THR A 55 -6.72 54.58 -4.94
CA THR A 55 -6.98 55.76 -4.11
C THR A 55 -8.47 56.07 -4.18
N LEU A 56 -9.11 56.11 -3.01
CA LEU A 56 -10.52 56.49 -2.87
C LEU A 56 -10.69 58.00 -3.04
N ALA A 57 -11.93 58.44 -3.22
CA ALA A 57 -12.26 59.86 -3.44
C ALA A 57 -11.88 60.77 -2.26
N ASP A 58 -11.68 60.20 -1.07
CA ASP A 58 -11.22 60.88 0.14
C ASP A 58 -9.68 60.96 0.26
N GLY A 59 -8.95 60.47 -0.74
CA GLY A 59 -7.48 60.42 -0.75
C GLY A 59 -6.88 59.20 -0.05
N THR A 60 -7.71 58.32 0.53
CA THR A 60 -7.23 57.11 1.21
C THR A 60 -6.77 56.08 0.19
N GLU A 61 -5.56 55.56 0.35
CA GLU A 61 -5.07 54.44 -0.45
C GLU A 61 -5.51 53.10 0.15
N TYR A 62 -6.06 52.22 -0.70
CA TYR A 62 -6.44 50.86 -0.34
C TYR A 62 -5.79 49.85 -1.28
N ARG A 63 -5.22 48.78 -0.71
CA ARG A 63 -4.69 47.65 -1.48
C ARG A 63 -5.81 46.66 -1.76
N ALA A 64 -6.34 46.69 -2.98
CA ALA A 64 -7.36 45.74 -3.44
C ALA A 64 -6.73 44.52 -4.10
N CYS A 65 -7.31 43.35 -3.89
CA CYS A 65 -6.99 42.19 -4.71
C CYS A 65 -7.66 42.34 -6.07
N VAL A 66 -6.89 42.26 -7.15
CA VAL A 66 -7.39 42.35 -8.53
C VAL A 66 -7.47 41.00 -9.23
N ASN A 67 -6.78 39.99 -8.71
CA ASN A 67 -6.81 38.64 -9.25
C ASN A 67 -7.01 37.62 -8.12
N TRP A 68 -8.22 37.05 -8.05
CA TRP A 68 -8.58 36.05 -7.08
C TRP A 68 -8.41 34.66 -7.65
N ARG A 69 -7.74 33.78 -6.90
CA ARG A 69 -7.67 32.35 -7.22
C ARG A 69 -8.37 31.55 -6.13
N ALA A 70 -9.16 30.58 -6.57
CA ALA A 70 -9.77 29.58 -5.70
C ALA A 70 -9.20 28.22 -6.07
N GLN A 71 -8.64 27.52 -5.08
CA GLN A 71 -8.18 26.14 -5.20
C GLN A 71 -9.07 25.27 -4.32
N VAL A 72 -9.57 24.18 -4.92
CA VAL A 72 -10.31 23.14 -4.20
C VAL A 72 -9.50 21.86 -4.31
N ARG A 73 -9.21 21.25 -3.16
CA ARG A 73 -8.55 19.96 -3.08
C ARG A 73 -9.49 18.98 -2.42
N THR A 74 -9.58 17.79 -2.98
CA THR A 74 -10.37 16.69 -2.43
C THR A 74 -9.43 15.56 -2.06
N ARG A 75 -9.72 14.91 -0.93
CA ARG A 75 -8.92 13.79 -0.47
C ARG A 75 -9.45 12.50 -1.08
N LEU A 76 -8.58 11.77 -1.75
CA LEU A 76 -8.83 10.43 -2.25
C LEU A 76 -8.13 9.41 -1.38
N VAL A 77 -8.72 8.23 -1.28
CA VAL A 77 -8.14 7.01 -0.73
C VAL A 77 -8.00 6.03 -1.87
N ARG A 78 -6.77 5.60 -2.13
CA ARG A 78 -6.46 4.59 -3.13
C ARG A 78 -6.09 3.30 -2.44
N VAL A 79 -6.67 2.21 -2.89
CA VAL A 79 -6.42 0.87 -2.39
C VAL A 79 -5.51 0.15 -3.36
N TYR A 80 -4.47 -0.48 -2.82
CA TYR A 80 -3.45 -1.20 -3.56
C TYR A 80 -3.43 -2.66 -3.16
N ALA A 81 -3.41 -3.55 -4.15
CA ALA A 81 -2.92 -4.91 -3.97
C ALA A 81 -1.40 -4.88 -4.09
N ALA A 82 -0.71 -5.65 -3.25
CA ALA A 82 0.72 -5.85 -3.38
C ALA A 82 1.08 -7.32 -3.23
N LEU A 83 2.07 -7.73 -4.00
CA LEU A 83 2.72 -9.02 -3.90
C LEU A 83 4.01 -8.84 -3.12
N ASP A 84 4.07 -9.44 -1.93
CA ASP A 84 5.34 -9.63 -1.24
C ASP A 84 5.93 -11.00 -1.60
N GLY A 85 7.25 -11.11 -1.61
CA GLY A 85 7.95 -12.37 -1.78
C GLY A 85 9.34 -12.37 -1.13
N PRO A 86 10.16 -13.39 -1.38
CA PRO A 86 11.48 -13.52 -0.75
C PRO A 86 12.43 -12.37 -1.11
N GLU A 87 13.38 -12.05 -0.21
CA GLU A 87 14.42 -11.04 -0.47
C GLU A 87 15.20 -11.35 -1.75
N GLU A 88 15.59 -12.62 -1.91
CA GLU A 88 16.34 -13.12 -3.05
C GLU A 88 15.60 -14.28 -3.74
N ASP A 89 15.44 -14.15 -5.05
CA ASP A 89 14.95 -15.21 -5.91
C ASP A 89 15.47 -15.00 -7.34
N ALA A 90 15.36 -16.02 -8.19
CA ALA A 90 15.71 -15.90 -9.60
C ALA A 90 14.71 -14.97 -10.31
N ASP A 91 15.22 -14.08 -11.16
CA ASP A 91 14.39 -13.14 -11.93
C ASP A 91 13.27 -13.86 -12.70
N ALA A 92 13.59 -15.00 -13.32
CA ALA A 92 12.60 -15.82 -14.02
C ALA A 92 11.48 -16.38 -13.11
N ASN A 93 11.75 -16.60 -11.82
CA ASN A 93 10.71 -17.02 -10.87
C ASN A 93 9.87 -15.82 -10.40
N ILE A 94 10.53 -14.67 -10.22
CA ILE A 94 9.87 -13.39 -9.90
C ILE A 94 8.90 -12.98 -11.02
N ASP A 95 9.30 -13.10 -12.28
CA ASP A 95 8.46 -12.75 -13.42
C ASP A 95 7.21 -13.64 -13.49
N LYS A 96 7.34 -14.95 -13.24
CA LYS A 96 6.17 -15.84 -13.09
C LYS A 96 5.25 -15.39 -11.95
N ALA A 97 5.83 -14.97 -10.82
CA ALA A 97 5.04 -14.52 -9.68
C ALA A 97 4.27 -13.23 -10.00
N ARG A 98 4.88 -12.31 -10.77
CA ARG A 98 4.24 -11.10 -11.28
C ARG A 98 3.11 -11.42 -12.25
N ASP A 99 3.34 -12.29 -13.22
CA ASP A 99 2.30 -12.74 -14.15
C ASP A 99 1.10 -13.35 -13.40
N CYS A 100 1.37 -14.17 -12.38
CA CYS A 100 0.34 -14.75 -11.54
C CYS A 100 -0.37 -13.71 -10.66
N PHE A 101 0.32 -12.67 -10.22
CA PHE A 101 -0.28 -11.55 -9.50
C PHE A 101 -1.19 -10.73 -10.41
N ASP A 102 -0.78 -10.41 -11.63
CA ASP A 102 -1.59 -9.68 -12.61
C ASP A 102 -2.88 -10.42 -12.93
N ILE A 103 -2.80 -11.73 -13.17
CA ILE A 103 -3.99 -12.58 -13.37
C ILE A 103 -4.88 -12.57 -12.12
N ALA A 104 -4.30 -12.71 -10.93
CA ALA A 104 -5.05 -12.71 -9.69
C ALA A 104 -5.79 -11.40 -9.45
N VAL A 105 -5.15 -10.26 -9.66
CA VAL A 105 -5.78 -8.94 -9.53
C VAL A 105 -6.86 -8.75 -10.60
N ALA A 106 -6.56 -9.04 -11.87
CA ALA A 106 -7.51 -8.90 -12.96
C ALA A 106 -8.77 -9.76 -12.76
N SER A 107 -8.63 -10.95 -12.18
CA SER A 107 -9.77 -11.85 -11.91
C SER A 107 -10.80 -11.28 -10.94
N GLN A 108 -10.39 -10.37 -10.05
CA GLN A 108 -11.24 -9.77 -9.02
C GLN A 108 -11.64 -8.32 -9.35
N ASN A 109 -11.08 -7.74 -10.41
CA ASN A 109 -11.33 -6.36 -10.75
C ASN A 109 -12.64 -6.21 -11.54
N ASP A 110 -13.74 -5.97 -10.83
CA ASP A 110 -15.02 -5.60 -11.43
C ASP A 110 -15.07 -4.07 -11.69
N PRO A 111 -15.13 -3.61 -12.96
CA PRO A 111 -15.21 -2.19 -13.29
C PRO A 111 -16.54 -1.54 -12.88
N TYR A 112 -17.57 -2.32 -12.55
CA TYR A 112 -18.90 -1.83 -12.16
C TYR A 112 -19.18 -1.95 -10.66
N ARG A 113 -18.19 -2.39 -9.86
CA ARG A 113 -18.38 -2.47 -8.41
C ARG A 113 -18.68 -1.10 -7.82
N LYS A 114 -19.55 -1.06 -6.82
CA LYS A 114 -19.92 0.18 -6.12
C LYS A 114 -19.11 0.40 -4.84
N THR A 115 -18.60 -0.68 -4.26
CA THR A 115 -17.85 -0.68 -2.99
C THR A 115 -16.74 -1.72 -3.10
N PHE A 116 -15.56 -1.39 -2.57
CA PHE A 116 -14.45 -2.33 -2.48
C PHE A 116 -14.54 -3.17 -1.20
N ASP A 117 -14.61 -4.49 -1.34
CA ASP A 117 -14.52 -5.45 -0.23
C ASP A 117 -13.14 -6.13 -0.26
N GLN A 118 -12.32 -5.76 0.73
CA GLN A 118 -10.94 -6.25 0.83
C GLN A 118 -10.85 -7.76 1.07
N ASP A 119 -11.74 -8.32 1.89
CA ASP A 119 -11.67 -9.72 2.28
C ASP A 119 -12.12 -10.63 1.13
N ALA A 120 -13.20 -10.24 0.45
CA ALA A 120 -13.65 -10.91 -0.76
C ALA A 120 -12.59 -10.86 -1.86
N PHE A 121 -11.99 -9.68 -2.09
CA PHE A 121 -10.91 -9.51 -3.05
C PHE A 121 -9.71 -10.42 -2.73
N LEU A 122 -9.21 -10.40 -1.49
CA LEU A 122 -8.06 -11.22 -1.10
C LEU A 122 -8.36 -12.72 -1.20
N ALA A 123 -9.55 -13.16 -0.82
CA ALA A 123 -9.95 -14.55 -0.94
C ALA A 123 -9.93 -15.01 -2.40
N GLY A 124 -10.55 -14.27 -3.32
CA GLY A 124 -10.59 -14.60 -4.74
C GLY A 124 -9.21 -14.48 -5.40
N ALA A 125 -8.47 -13.40 -5.14
CA ALA A 125 -7.14 -13.20 -5.72
C ALA A 125 -6.17 -14.29 -5.29
N ARG A 126 -6.20 -14.73 -4.02
CA ARG A 126 -5.36 -15.85 -3.54
C ARG A 126 -5.67 -17.17 -4.25
N GLN A 127 -6.95 -17.45 -4.53
CA GLN A 127 -7.33 -18.66 -5.27
C GLN A 127 -6.77 -18.64 -6.70
N HIS A 128 -6.90 -17.51 -7.42
CA HIS A 128 -6.37 -17.37 -8.77
C HIS A 128 -4.84 -17.36 -8.81
N PHE A 129 -4.19 -16.72 -7.83
CA PHE A 129 -2.74 -16.75 -7.69
C PHE A 129 -2.23 -18.18 -7.49
N ALA A 130 -2.84 -18.94 -6.56
CA ALA A 130 -2.44 -20.33 -6.30
C ALA A 130 -2.63 -21.23 -7.53
N ALA A 131 -3.73 -21.05 -8.27
CA ALA A 131 -3.98 -21.78 -9.50
C ALA A 131 -2.94 -21.46 -10.58
N CYS A 132 -2.59 -20.19 -10.78
CA CYS A 132 -1.55 -19.78 -11.70
C CYS A 132 -0.17 -20.30 -11.27
N ALA A 133 0.20 -20.15 -10.00
CA ALA A 133 1.47 -20.60 -9.46
C ALA A 133 1.68 -22.11 -9.64
N ALA A 134 0.62 -22.90 -9.48
CA ALA A 134 0.67 -24.33 -9.76
C ALA A 134 0.88 -24.62 -11.26
N ASN A 135 0.19 -23.90 -12.15
CA ASN A 135 0.28 -24.10 -13.60
C ASN A 135 1.63 -23.67 -14.19
N THR A 136 2.23 -22.59 -13.68
CA THR A 136 3.53 -22.07 -14.15
C THR A 136 4.73 -22.72 -13.45
N ALA A 137 4.47 -23.67 -12.54
CA ALA A 137 5.46 -24.30 -11.66
C ALA A 137 6.32 -23.26 -10.94
N LEU A 138 5.67 -22.31 -10.28
CA LEU A 138 6.32 -21.29 -9.45
C LEU A 138 7.09 -21.97 -8.32
N GLN A 139 8.35 -21.57 -8.11
CA GLN A 139 9.16 -22.08 -7.02
C GLN A 139 8.83 -21.33 -5.73
N LYS A 140 8.86 -22.04 -4.60
CA LYS A 140 8.59 -21.50 -3.25
C LYS A 140 7.29 -20.65 -3.19
N PRO A 141 6.16 -21.14 -3.73
CA PRO A 141 4.93 -20.34 -3.84
C PRO A 141 4.39 -19.89 -2.47
N ASP A 142 4.74 -20.60 -1.39
CA ASP A 142 4.42 -20.30 0.00
C ASP A 142 5.16 -19.07 0.57
N GLN A 143 6.23 -18.62 -0.10
CA GLN A 143 6.97 -17.42 0.27
C GLN A 143 6.37 -16.14 -0.34
N TYR A 144 5.44 -16.28 -1.28
CA TYR A 144 4.72 -15.16 -1.88
C TYR A 144 3.41 -14.89 -1.13
N ARG A 145 3.12 -13.62 -0.84
CA ARG A 145 1.94 -13.21 -0.07
C ARG A 145 1.25 -12.02 -0.70
N LEU A 146 -0.06 -12.16 -0.95
CA LEU A 146 -0.91 -11.04 -1.32
C LEU A 146 -1.38 -10.29 -0.08
N LYS A 147 -1.20 -8.97 -0.11
CA LYS A 147 -1.73 -8.02 0.87
C LYS A 147 -2.49 -6.91 0.15
N VAL A 148 -3.37 -6.25 0.91
CA VAL A 148 -4.06 -5.04 0.48
C VAL A 148 -3.81 -3.96 1.52
N TYR A 149 -3.57 -2.73 1.05
CA TYR A 149 -3.44 -1.55 1.91
C TYR A 149 -3.96 -0.30 1.18
N ASP A 150 -4.24 0.74 1.94
CA ASP A 150 -4.71 2.02 1.43
C ASP A 150 -3.67 3.14 1.54
N ARG A 151 -3.81 4.18 0.71
CA ARG A 151 -3.07 5.43 0.82
C ARG A 151 -3.96 6.62 0.51
N GLY A 152 -3.92 7.62 1.38
CA GLY A 152 -4.64 8.87 1.17
C GLY A 152 -3.79 9.93 0.45
N VAL A 153 -4.35 10.60 -0.56
CA VAL A 153 -3.72 11.72 -1.29
C VAL A 153 -4.69 12.89 -1.47
N TRP A 154 -4.18 14.12 -1.47
CA TRP A 154 -4.97 15.32 -1.79
C TRP A 154 -4.80 15.69 -3.26
N LEU A 155 -5.88 15.60 -4.05
CA LEU A 155 -5.90 16.02 -5.45
C LEU A 155 -6.61 17.37 -5.62
N GLY A 156 -6.07 18.24 -6.47
CA GLY A 156 -6.63 19.56 -6.78
C GLY A 156 -5.56 20.48 -7.35
N GLY A 157 -5.82 21.04 -8.54
CA GLY A 157 -4.85 21.77 -9.36
C GLY A 157 -4.45 23.15 -8.83
N SER A 158 -3.23 23.56 -9.19
CA SER A 158 -2.62 24.84 -8.91
C SER A 158 -3.07 25.94 -9.85
#